data_AF-A0A964NBS5-F1
#
_entry.id   AF-A0A964NBS5-F1
#
_cell.length_a   1.000
_cell.length_b   1.000
_cell.length_c   1.000
_cell.angle_alpha   90.00
_cell.angle_beta   90.00
_cell.angle_gamma   90.00
#
_symmetry.space_group_name_H-M   'P 1'
#
loop_
_entity.id
_entity.type
_entity.pdbx_description
1 polymer ?
#
loop_
_entity_poly.entity_id
_entity_poly.type
_entity_poly.pdbx_seq_one_letter_code
_entity_poly.pdbx_strand_id
1 'polypeptide(L)'
;MVDINGTAIESVAGGTHWGGGMCIHAEDQPLVGSLMAAGGAWGGQPLISRDWITKSLTPCPLNESYGLLWWLNTHRARMPPAPPPASSSSAPAAT
;
A
#
# COMPACT_ATOMS: atom_id res chain seq x y z
N MET A 1 26.35 19.12 -3.79
CA MET A 1 27.28 19.30 -2.66
C MET A 1 26.75 20.39 -1.75
N VAL A 2 26.97 20.27 -0.45
CA VAL A 2 26.62 21.26 0.57
C VAL A 2 27.87 21.53 1.42
N ASP A 3 28.13 22.79 1.76
CA ASP A 3 29.20 23.15 2.69
C ASP A 3 28.70 22.94 4.13
N ILE A 4 29.45 22.14 4.90
CA ILE A 4 29.25 22.03 6.33
C ILE A 4 30.61 22.28 6.98
N ASN A 5 30.74 23.42 7.67
CA ASN A 5 31.95 23.86 8.36
C ASN A 5 33.19 23.91 7.44
N GLY A 6 33.05 24.42 6.21
CA GLY A 6 34.17 24.54 5.26
C GLY A 6 34.60 23.22 4.63
N THR A 7 33.87 22.13 4.90
CA THR A 7 34.04 20.85 4.23
C THR A 7 32.91 20.68 3.23
N ALA A 8 33.25 20.47 1.96
CA ALA A 8 32.28 20.18 0.93
C ALA A 8 31.82 18.72 1.04
N ILE A 9 30.54 18.51 1.37
CA ILE A 9 29.95 17.19 1.56
C ILE A 9 29.01 16.89 0.40
N GLU A 10 29.04 15.65 -0.09
CA GLU A 10 28.06 15.16 -1.07
C GLU A 10 26.68 15.08 -0.42
N SER A 11 25.78 15.98 -0.83
CA SER A 11 24.35 15.82 -0.56
C SER A 11 23.80 14.81 -1.55
N VAL A 12 23.87 13.53 -1.19
CA VAL A 12 23.17 12.47 -1.93
C VAL A 12 21.69 12.82 -2.00
N ALA A 13 21.11 12.77 -3.19
CA ALA A 13 19.67 12.97 -3.32
C ALA A 13 18.97 11.91 -2.47
N GLY A 14 18.08 12.33 -1.57
CA GLY A 14 17.15 11.47 -0.81
C GLY A 14 16.27 10.55 -1.66
N GLY A 15 16.46 10.52 -2.98
CA GLY A 15 15.62 9.90 -3.97
C GLY A 15 15.97 8.43 -4.15
N THR A 16 15.30 7.59 -3.35
CA THR A 16 14.80 6.23 -3.68
C THR A 16 14.75 5.33 -2.44
N HIS A 17 15.64 5.55 -1.49
CA HIS A 17 15.95 4.63 -0.41
C HIS A 17 14.97 4.63 0.78
N TRP A 18 14.14 5.67 0.94
CA TRP A 18 13.22 5.79 2.10
C TRP A 18 11.73 6.02 1.75
N GLY A 19 11.28 5.86 0.50
CA GLY A 19 9.83 5.91 0.25
C GLY A 19 9.33 6.18 -1.17
N GLY A 20 10.20 6.34 -2.17
CA GLY A 20 9.76 6.72 -3.52
C GLY A 20 10.58 6.14 -4.68
N GLY A 21 11.43 5.15 -4.41
CA GLY A 21 12.36 4.60 -5.41
C GLY A 21 11.94 3.31 -6.07
N MET A 22 10.77 2.78 -5.71
CA MET A 22 10.29 1.52 -6.25
C MET A 22 9.80 1.75 -7.69
N CYS A 23 10.41 1.06 -8.65
CA CYS A 23 9.95 0.99 -10.02
C CYS A 23 9.50 -0.44 -10.32
N ILE A 24 8.20 -0.64 -10.51
CA ILE A 24 7.58 -1.93 -10.88
C ILE A 24 6.51 -1.70 -11.95
N HIS A 25 6.21 -2.72 -12.74
CA HIS A 25 5.13 -2.66 -13.74
C HIS A 25 3.78 -2.39 -13.07
N ALA A 26 2.89 -1.67 -13.77
CA ALA A 26 1.57 -1.34 -13.27
C ALA A 26 0.74 -2.62 -13.00
N GLU A 27 0.93 -3.64 -13.82
CA GLU A 27 0.29 -4.95 -13.73
C GLU A 27 0.71 -5.74 -12.48
N ASP A 28 1.89 -5.43 -11.92
CA ASP A 28 2.42 -6.09 -10.72
C ASP A 28 2.02 -5.39 -9.42
N GLN A 29 1.65 -4.11 -9.46
CA GLN A 29 1.22 -3.35 -8.27
C GLN A 29 0.04 -4.01 -7.52
N PRO A 30 -0.98 -4.59 -8.18
CA PRO A 30 -2.06 -5.32 -7.51
C PRO A 30 -1.59 -6.53 -6.69
N LEU A 31 -0.43 -7.10 -6.98
CA LEU A 31 0.12 -8.22 -6.19
C LEU A 31 0.43 -7.79 -4.76
N VAL A 32 0.94 -6.57 -4.57
CA VAL A 32 1.18 -5.99 -3.24
C VAL A 32 -0.14 -5.86 -2.47
N GLY A 33 -1.18 -5.33 -3.13
CA GLY A 33 -2.52 -5.24 -2.54
C GLY A 33 -3.11 -6.60 -2.19
N SER A 34 -2.92 -7.60 -3.07
CA SER A 34 -3.39 -8.97 -2.85
C SER A 34 -2.69 -9.64 -1.66
N LEU A 35 -1.38 -9.44 -1.52
CA LEU A 35 -0.61 -9.94 -0.37
C LEU A 35 -1.12 -9.35 0.95
N MET A 36 -1.43 -8.05 0.97
CA MET A 36 -2.01 -7.38 2.14
C MET A 36 -3.40 -7.93 2.46
N ALA A 37 -4.26 -8.08 1.46
CA ALA A 37 -5.61 -8.63 1.62
C ALA A 37 -5.59 -10.09 2.10
N ALA A 38 -4.59 -10.87 1.68
CA ALA A 38 -4.36 -12.23 2.13
C ALA A 38 -3.69 -12.33 3.52
N GLY A 39 -3.53 -11.21 4.24
CA GLY A 39 -2.95 -11.20 5.58
C GLY A 39 -1.45 -11.51 5.59
N GLY A 40 -0.74 -11.24 4.50
CA GLY A 40 0.69 -11.48 4.35
C GLY A 40 1.06 -12.90 3.89
N ALA A 41 0.07 -13.74 3.57
CA ALA A 41 0.29 -15.09 3.07
C ALA A 41 0.21 -15.17 1.54
N TRP A 42 1.06 -15.98 0.94
CA TRP A 42 1.05 -16.28 -0.49
C TRP A 42 1.29 -17.77 -0.73
N GLY A 43 0.43 -18.42 -1.52
CA GLY A 43 0.55 -19.86 -1.79
C GLY A 43 0.55 -20.74 -0.52
N GLY A 44 -0.11 -20.30 0.56
CA GLY A 44 -0.11 -21.00 1.84
C GLY A 44 1.14 -20.77 2.70
N GLN A 45 2.07 -19.91 2.29
CA GLN A 45 3.26 -19.54 3.06
C GLN A 45 3.14 -18.12 3.63
N PRO A 46 3.42 -17.89 4.92
CA PRO A 46 3.44 -16.55 5.50
C PRO A 46 4.72 -15.82 5.06
N LEU A 47 4.61 -14.94 4.07
CA LEU A 47 5.74 -14.12 3.60
C LEU A 47 5.96 -12.88 4.45
N ILE A 48 4.86 -12.29 4.96
CA ILE A 48 4.88 -11.13 5.84
C ILE A 48 4.20 -11.50 7.15
N SER A 49 4.75 -11.02 8.27
CA SER A 49 4.16 -11.24 9.58
C SER A 49 2.74 -10.68 9.64
N ARG A 50 1.81 -11.52 10.12
CA ARG A 50 0.42 -11.11 10.35
C ARG A 50 0.33 -9.91 11.28
N ASP A 51 1.19 -9.83 12.29
CA ASP A 51 1.23 -8.70 13.23
C ASP A 51 1.61 -7.39 12.53
N TRP A 52 2.51 -7.45 11.54
CA TRP A 52 2.85 -6.27 10.75
C TRP A 52 1.66 -5.83 9.90
N ILE A 53 0.96 -6.77 9.26
CA ILE A 53 -0.28 -6.47 8.51
C ILE A 53 -1.32 -5.82 9.42
N THR A 54 -1.54 -6.38 10.62
CA THR A 54 -2.46 -5.80 11.60
C THR A 54 -2.08 -4.37 11.98
N LYS A 55 -0.79 -4.10 12.24
CA LYS A 55 -0.30 -2.74 12.55
C LYS A 55 -0.45 -1.78 11.36
N SER A 56 -0.23 -2.26 10.14
CA SER A 56 -0.42 -1.49 8.90
C SER A 56 -1.88 -1.09 8.69
N LEU A 57 -2.83 -1.92 9.13
CA LEU A 57 -4.27 -1.68 9.00
C LEU A 57 -4.92 -1.08 10.24
N THR A 58 -4.16 -0.85 11.32
CA THR A 58 -4.66 -0.24 12.56
C THR A 58 -4.36 1.25 12.56
N PRO A 59 -5.37 2.11 12.76
CA PRO A 59 -5.15 3.55 12.88
C PRO A 59 -4.19 3.92 14.01
N CYS A 60 -3.32 4.90 13.78
CA CYS A 60 -2.48 5.44 14.83
C CYS A 60 -3.23 6.55 15.61
N PRO A 61 -2.92 6.77 16.90
CA PRO A 61 -3.64 7.75 17.72
C PRO A 61 -3.56 9.20 17.23
N LEU A 62 -2.50 9.54 16.47
CA LEU A 62 -2.30 10.88 15.93
C LEU A 62 -3.13 11.13 14.65
N ASN A 63 -3.45 10.07 13.91
CA ASN A 63 -4.17 10.18 12.64
C ASN A 63 -4.96 8.90 12.34
N GLU A 64 -6.28 9.00 12.47
CA GLU A 64 -7.20 7.87 12.26
C GLU A 64 -7.18 7.33 10.82
N SER A 65 -6.68 8.10 9.86
CA SER A 65 -6.53 7.69 8.46
C SER A 65 -5.15 7.10 8.14
N TYR A 66 -4.34 6.75 9.13
CA TYR A 66 -2.99 6.23 8.89
C TYR A 66 -2.64 5.07 9.83
N GLY A 67 -2.19 3.97 9.25
CA GLY A 67 -1.55 2.84 9.93
C GLY A 67 -0.11 2.69 9.46
N LEU A 68 0.68 1.82 10.08
CA LEU A 68 2.13 1.68 9.84
C LEU A 68 2.51 1.68 8.34
N LEU A 69 2.92 2.83 7.80
CA LEU A 69 3.25 3.05 6.37
C LEU A 69 2.08 2.94 5.37
N TRP A 70 0.83 2.94 5.83
CA TRP A 70 -0.37 2.81 5.01
C TRP A 70 -1.39 3.89 5.31
N TRP A 71 -1.92 4.52 4.26
CA TRP A 71 -3.12 5.35 4.38
C TRP A 71 -4.36 4.48 4.46
N LEU A 72 -5.19 4.71 5.47
CA LEU A 72 -6.43 4.00 5.71
C LEU A 72 -7.61 4.81 5.19
N ASN A 73 -8.60 4.11 4.63
CA ASN A 73 -9.88 4.70 4.26
C ASN A 73 -10.93 4.48 5.37
N THR A 74 -10.53 4.66 6.62
CA THR A 74 -11.45 4.65 7.77
C THR A 74 -12.50 5.74 7.60
N HIS A 75 -13.74 5.45 8.01
CA HIS A 75 -14.89 6.34 7.88
C HIS A 75 -15.17 6.87 6.46
N ARG A 76 -14.57 6.28 5.42
CA ARG A 76 -14.65 6.73 4.02
C ARG A 76 -14.19 8.18 3.82
N ALA A 77 -13.35 8.67 4.73
CA ALA A 77 -12.92 10.07 4.75
C ALA A 77 -12.05 10.44 3.55
N ARG A 78 -11.35 9.47 2.94
CA ARG A 78 -10.42 9.70 1.83
C ARG A 78 -10.98 9.28 0.48
N MET A 79 -11.69 8.17 0.45
CA MET A 79 -12.31 7.65 -0.77
C MET A 79 -13.79 7.33 -0.48
N PRO A 80 -14.72 7.98 -1.17
CA PRO A 80 -16.13 7.60 -1.18
C PRO A 80 -16.31 6.13 -1.58
N PRO A 81 -17.40 5.45 -1.20
CA PRO A 81 -17.69 4.12 -1.71
C PRO A 81 -17.72 4.12 -3.24
N ALA A 82 -17.07 3.15 -3.87
CA ALA A 82 -17.40 2.76 -5.23
C ALA A 82 -18.83 2.19 -5.27
N PRO A 83 -19.58 2.36 -6.38
CA PRO A 83 -20.87 1.73 -6.55
C PRO A 83 -20.76 0.20 -6.39
N PRO A 84 -21.83 -0.49 -5.96
CA PRO A 84 -21.83 -1.95 -5.90
C PRO A 84 -21.39 -2.52 -7.26
N PRO A 85 -20.65 -3.66 -7.28
CA PRO A 85 -20.23 -4.27 -8.53
C PRO A 85 -21.45 -4.43 -9.44
N ALA A 86 -21.33 -4.04 -10.71
CA ALA A 86 -22.35 -4.34 -11.69
C ALA A 86 -22.57 -5.85 -11.65
N SER A 87 -23.76 -6.28 -11.22
CA SER A 87 -24.14 -7.67 -11.35
C SER A 87 -24.16 -7.97 -12.84
N SER A 88 -23.16 -8.69 -13.34
CA SER A 88 -23.32 -9.39 -14.61
C SER A 88 -24.37 -10.46 -14.36
N SER A 89 -25.64 -10.13 -14.63
CA SER A 89 -26.65 -11.16 -14.82
C SER A 89 -26.18 -12.00 -15.99
N SER A 90 -25.75 -13.23 -15.73
CA SER A 90 -25.64 -14.24 -16.78
C SER A 90 -27.04 -14.39 -17.38
N ALA A 91 -27.25 -13.85 -18.59
CA ALA A 91 -28.41 -14.22 -19.38
C ALA A 91 -28.29 -15.72 -19.69
N PRO A 92 -29.39 -16.50 -19.59
CA PRO A 92 -29.32 -17.93 -19.89
C PRO A 92 -29.03 -18.12 -21.38
N ALA A 93 -28.20 -19.12 -21.69
CA ALA A 93 -27.96 -19.54 -23.05
C ALA A 93 -29.29 -20.00 -23.68
N ALA A 94 -29.71 -19.31 -24.74
CA ALA A 94 -30.82 -19.75 -25.57
C ALA A 94 -30.36 -20.94 -26.43
N THR A 95 -31.24 -21.95 -26.49
CA THR A 95 -31.14 -23.23 -27.21
C THR A 95 -31.09 -23.05 -28.72
#